data_AF-A0A4Y2IKF7-F1
#
_entry.id   AF-A0A4Y2IKF7-F1
#
_cell.length_a   1.000
_cell.length_b   1.000
_cell.length_c   1.000
_cell.angle_alpha   90.00
_cell.angle_beta   90.00
_cell.angle_gamma   90.00
#
_symmetry.space_group_name_H-M   'P 1'
#
loop_
_entity.id
_entity.type
_entity.pdbx_description
1 polymer ?
#
loop_
_entity_poly.entity_id
_entity_poly.type
_entity_poly.pdbx_seq_one_letter_code
_entity_poly.pdbx_strand_id
1 'polypeptide(L)'
;MYTVKPNHWVLSKDPVLNDHFGSKLLSGSIVQKPNIQRFTENGVIFEGDKEVTEFDVVIMATGYTWKFPFLEEDILEREEGRINLYKWMFPPYLPHATLAIMVFILTFGPEFPSGELQARRVTQILADTKLLLKILFGPSVSYQYRLEGPHSWEGAREAIITTMDRVPLTSMAHDEEEYGRSVQQFL
;
A
#
# COMPACT_ATOMS: atom_id res chain seq x y z
N MET A 1 -15.29 20.94 9.10
CA MET A 1 -14.47 19.71 9.21
C MET A 1 -14.97 18.76 8.11
N TYR A 2 -14.29 18.78 6.95
CA TYR A 2 -14.57 18.10 5.67
C TYR A 2 -16.00 18.19 5.10
N THR A 3 -16.15 18.86 3.95
CA THR A 3 -17.46 19.18 3.34
C THR A 3 -18.15 17.97 2.71
N VAL A 4 -17.43 16.88 2.41
CA VAL A 4 -18.03 15.66 1.82
C VAL A 4 -17.81 14.47 2.75
N LYS A 5 -18.90 14.01 3.37
CA LYS A 5 -18.94 12.73 4.09
C LYS A 5 -18.77 11.59 3.08
N PRO A 6 -17.86 10.63 3.29
CA PRO A 6 -17.76 9.48 2.41
C PRO A 6 -19.07 8.67 2.42
N ASN A 7 -19.56 8.30 1.25
CA ASN A 7 -20.74 7.44 1.06
C ASN A 7 -20.45 5.94 1.33
N HIS A 8 -19.34 5.62 1.98
CA HIS A 8 -18.92 4.27 2.29
C HIS A 8 -18.59 4.14 3.77
N TRP A 9 -18.65 2.91 4.28
CA TRP A 9 -18.34 2.62 5.67
C TRP A 9 -16.85 2.83 5.96
N VAL A 10 -16.54 3.11 7.23
CA VAL A 10 -15.17 3.32 7.72
C VAL A 10 -14.33 2.09 7.36
N LEU A 11 -13.17 2.30 6.72
CA LEU A 11 -12.26 1.26 6.21
C LEU A 11 -12.75 0.39 5.04
N SER A 12 -13.86 0.75 4.38
CA SER A 12 -14.24 0.08 3.12
C SER A 12 -13.33 0.41 1.93
N LYS A 13 -12.52 1.47 2.05
CA LYS A 13 -11.53 1.90 1.07
C LYS A 13 -10.25 2.29 1.79
N ASP A 14 -9.14 2.23 1.07
CA ASP A 14 -7.85 2.66 1.61
C ASP A 14 -7.88 4.14 1.99
N PRO A 15 -7.37 4.50 3.18
CA PRO A 15 -7.31 5.88 3.59
C PRO A 15 -6.28 6.64 2.75
N VAL A 16 -6.61 7.87 2.38
CA VAL A 16 -5.64 8.79 1.77
C VAL A 16 -4.72 9.31 2.86
N LEU A 17 -3.42 9.03 2.73
CA LEU A 17 -2.40 9.54 3.64
C LEU A 17 -1.78 10.81 3.04
N ASN A 18 -2.10 11.98 3.61
CA ASN A 18 -1.54 13.26 3.19
C ASN A 18 -1.60 14.29 4.33
N ASP A 19 -0.45 14.77 4.79
CA ASP A 19 -0.34 15.69 5.93
C ASP A 19 -0.82 17.12 5.59
N HIS A 20 -0.72 17.52 4.33
CA HIS A 20 -1.06 18.88 3.89
C HIS A 20 -2.51 19.04 3.47
N PHE A 21 -3.19 17.95 3.10
CA PHE A 21 -4.54 18.00 2.55
C PHE A 21 -5.52 18.76 3.46
N GLY A 22 -5.50 18.49 4.77
CA GLY A 22 -6.35 19.18 5.74
C GLY A 22 -6.09 20.69 5.79
N SER A 23 -4.83 21.11 5.85
CA SER A 23 -4.45 22.53 5.89
C SER A 23 -4.84 23.30 4.61
N LYS A 24 -4.71 22.64 3.45
CA LYS A 24 -5.06 23.21 2.14
C LYS A 24 -6.56 23.30 1.93
N LEU A 25 -7.33 22.38 2.49
CA LEU A 25 -8.79 22.45 2.50
C LEU A 25 -9.29 23.59 3.40
N LEU A 26 -8.70 23.76 4.60
CA LEU A 26 -9.08 24.83 5.53
C LEU A 26 -8.75 26.23 5.02
N SER A 27 -7.62 26.37 4.33
CA SER A 27 -7.21 27.64 3.71
C SER A 27 -7.97 27.97 2.41
N GLY A 28 -8.83 27.07 1.92
CA GLY A 28 -9.56 27.25 0.66
C GLY A 28 -8.71 27.09 -0.61
N SER A 29 -7.44 26.69 -0.47
CA SER A 29 -6.57 26.37 -1.62
C SER A 29 -7.04 25.12 -2.37
N ILE A 30 -7.71 24.20 -1.67
CA ILE A 30 -8.36 23.02 -2.26
C ILE A 30 -9.85 23.12 -1.94
N VAL A 31 -10.69 22.97 -2.96
CA VAL A 31 -12.14 22.91 -2.83
C VAL A 31 -12.62 21.54 -3.29
N GLN A 32 -13.26 20.80 -2.39
CA GLN A 32 -13.82 19.49 -2.72
C GLN A 32 -15.16 19.67 -3.44
N LYS A 33 -15.31 19.04 -4.60
CA LYS A 33 -16.53 19.03 -5.42
C LYS A 33 -17.09 17.60 -5.55
N PRO A 34 -18.40 17.43 -5.82
CA PRO A 34 -18.98 16.11 -6.08
C PRO A 34 -18.48 15.55 -7.42
N ASN A 35 -19.02 14.40 -7.84
CA ASN A 35 -18.62 13.78 -9.10
C ASN A 35 -18.90 14.69 -10.30
N ILE A 36 -18.14 14.47 -11.38
CA ILE A 36 -18.28 15.19 -12.63
C ILE A 36 -19.47 14.60 -13.41
N GLN A 37 -20.41 15.45 -13.81
CA GLN A 37 -21.51 15.04 -14.69
C GLN A 37 -21.09 15.06 -16.16
N ARG A 38 -20.46 16.16 -16.61
CA ARG A 38 -19.91 16.30 -17.97
C ARG A 38 -18.89 17.41 -18.08
N PHE A 39 -18.02 17.29 -19.08
CA PHE A 39 -17.13 18.36 -19.53
C PHE A 39 -17.84 19.30 -20.52
N THR A 40 -17.47 20.57 -20.50
CA THR A 40 -17.84 21.59 -21.48
C THR A 40 -16.58 22.10 -22.19
N GLU A 41 -16.72 23.00 -23.17
CA GLU A 41 -15.56 23.56 -23.88
C GLU A 41 -14.60 24.32 -22.96
N ASN A 42 -15.13 24.99 -21.94
CA ASN A 42 -14.37 25.89 -21.05
C ASN A 42 -14.31 25.40 -19.59
N GLY A 43 -14.85 24.21 -19.28
CA GLY A 43 -14.96 23.78 -17.89
C GLY A 43 -15.71 22.48 -17.64
N VAL A 44 -16.29 22.38 -16.45
CA VAL A 44 -16.93 21.16 -15.94
C VAL A 44 -18.24 21.48 -15.24
N ILE A 45 -19.24 20.63 -15.43
CA ILE A 45 -20.48 20.63 -14.65
C ILE A 45 -20.42 19.44 -13.69
N PHE A 46 -20.57 19.74 -12.39
CA PHE A 46 -20.61 18.74 -11.33
C PHE A 46 -22.04 18.26 -11.07
N GLU A 47 -22.18 17.07 -10.49
CA GLU A 47 -23.48 16.54 -10.09
C GLU A 47 -24.20 17.48 -9.10
N GLY A 48 -25.42 17.88 -9.46
CA GLY A 48 -26.25 18.78 -8.64
C GLY A 48 -26.04 20.27 -8.91
N ASP A 49 -24.95 20.64 -9.58
CA ASP A 49 -24.68 22.01 -10.00
C ASP A 49 -25.32 22.29 -11.38
N LYS A 50 -25.93 23.47 -11.55
CA LYS A 50 -26.48 23.91 -12.86
C LYS A 50 -25.52 24.82 -13.63
N GLU A 51 -24.50 25.33 -12.94
CA GLU A 51 -23.54 26.29 -13.50
C GLU A 51 -22.26 25.59 -13.94
N VAL A 52 -21.64 26.13 -14.99
CA VAL A 52 -20.33 25.66 -15.47
C VAL A 52 -19.26 26.25 -14.56
N THR A 53 -18.43 25.38 -13.98
CA THR A 53 -17.21 25.82 -13.31
C THR A 53 -16.08 25.80 -14.33
N GLU A 54 -15.49 26.96 -14.62
CA GLU A 54 -14.37 27.08 -15.55
C GLU A 54 -13.09 26.51 -14.95
N PHE A 55 -12.32 25.79 -15.77
CA PHE A 55 -11.03 25.21 -15.38
C PHE A 55 -10.06 25.24 -16.55
N ASP A 56 -8.81 25.63 -16.30
CA ASP A 56 -7.76 25.66 -17.32
C ASP A 56 -7.12 24.30 -17.58
N VAL A 57 -7.01 23.47 -16.54
CA VAL A 57 -6.28 22.18 -16.58
C VAL A 57 -7.04 21.12 -15.80
N VAL A 58 -7.17 19.94 -16.42
CA VAL A 58 -7.76 18.75 -15.79
C VAL A 58 -6.67 17.69 -15.62
N ILE A 59 -6.48 17.23 -14.38
CA ILE A 59 -5.54 16.17 -14.04
C ILE A 59 -6.33 14.92 -13.62
N MET A 60 -6.24 13.86 -14.43
CA MET A 60 -6.98 12.61 -14.21
C MET A 60 -6.17 11.64 -13.34
N ALA A 61 -6.35 11.73 -12.02
CA ALA A 61 -5.76 10.80 -11.04
C ALA A 61 -6.64 9.56 -10.82
N THR A 62 -7.15 8.92 -11.88
CA THR A 62 -8.13 7.82 -11.83
C THR A 62 -7.52 6.42 -11.59
N GLY A 63 -6.23 6.36 -11.28
CA GLY A 63 -5.50 5.10 -11.07
C GLY A 63 -4.98 4.47 -12.36
N TYR A 64 -4.42 3.26 -12.23
CA TYR A 64 -3.76 2.52 -13.30
C TYR A 64 -4.47 1.19 -13.57
N THR A 65 -4.31 0.68 -14.79
CA THR A 65 -4.73 -0.68 -15.17
C THR A 65 -3.50 -1.52 -15.49
N TRP A 66 -3.51 -2.78 -15.06
CA TRP A 66 -2.39 -3.70 -15.21
C TRP A 66 -2.63 -4.66 -16.38
N LYS A 67 -1.61 -4.90 -17.19
CA LYS A 67 -1.63 -5.87 -18.29
C LYS A 67 -0.30 -6.62 -18.35
N PHE A 68 -0.35 -7.91 -18.64
CA PHE A 68 0.82 -8.78 -18.78
C PHE A 68 0.89 -9.27 -20.23
N PRO A 69 1.40 -8.47 -21.19
CA PRO A 69 1.36 -8.79 -22.62
C PRO A 69 2.24 -9.98 -23.02
N PHE A 70 3.08 -10.45 -22.10
CA PHE A 70 3.97 -11.60 -22.27
C PHE A 70 3.34 -12.91 -21.77
N LEU A 71 2.18 -12.86 -21.10
CA LEU A 71 1.44 -14.04 -20.66
C LEU A 71 0.28 -14.29 -21.62
N GLU A 72 0.00 -15.56 -21.87
CA GLU A 72 -1.20 -15.99 -22.60
C GLU A 72 -2.46 -15.63 -21.79
N GLU A 73 -3.53 -15.24 -22.49
CA GLU A 73 -4.74 -14.67 -21.86
C GLU A 73 -5.49 -15.68 -20.98
N ASP A 74 -5.31 -16.98 -21.24
CA ASP A 74 -5.92 -18.10 -20.52
C ASP A 74 -5.22 -18.42 -19.18
N ILE A 75 -3.97 -17.98 -19.00
CA ILE A 75 -3.20 -18.21 -17.77
C ILE A 75 -3.79 -17.41 -16.60
N LEU A 76 -4.32 -16.21 -16.87
CA LEU A 76 -4.84 -15.30 -15.85
C LEU A 76 -6.33 -15.06 -16.04
N GLU A 77 -7.13 -15.91 -15.40
CA GLU A 77 -8.56 -15.67 -15.34
C GLU A 77 -8.86 -14.40 -14.54
N ARG A 78 -9.73 -13.56 -15.12
CA ARG A 78 -10.20 -12.32 -14.52
C ARG A 78 -11.69 -12.44 -14.23
N GLU A 79 -12.04 -12.51 -12.95
CA GLU A 79 -13.41 -12.38 -12.49
C GLU A 79 -13.61 -10.99 -11.88
N GLU A 80 -14.57 -10.22 -12.38
CA GLU A 80 -14.96 -8.90 -11.82
C GLU A 80 -13.78 -7.92 -11.58
N GLY A 81 -12.78 -7.93 -12.45
CA GLY A 81 -11.60 -7.06 -12.34
C GLY A 81 -10.55 -7.53 -11.33
N ARG A 82 -10.70 -8.74 -10.77
CA ARG A 82 -9.70 -9.41 -9.93
C ARG A 82 -9.08 -10.57 -10.69
N ILE A 83 -7.77 -10.73 -10.53
CA ILE A 83 -7.07 -11.90 -11.05
C ILE A 83 -7.23 -13.02 -10.02
N ASN A 84 -7.75 -14.17 -10.44
CA ASN A 84 -7.89 -15.31 -9.54
C ASN A 84 -6.52 -15.97 -9.31
N LEU A 85 -5.91 -15.68 -8.17
CA LEU A 85 -4.61 -16.20 -7.79
C LEU A 85 -4.67 -16.83 -6.40
N TYR A 86 -4.24 -18.08 -6.30
CA TYR A 86 -4.02 -18.74 -5.02
C TYR A 86 -2.98 -17.96 -4.22
N LYS A 87 -3.39 -17.49 -3.04
CA LYS A 87 -2.60 -16.63 -2.14
C LYS A 87 -2.02 -15.38 -2.83
N TRP A 88 -2.69 -14.86 -3.86
CA TRP A 88 -2.21 -13.71 -4.65
C TRP A 88 -0.88 -13.96 -5.37
N MET A 89 -0.56 -15.23 -5.65
CA MET A 89 0.72 -15.63 -6.24
C MET A 89 0.59 -16.60 -7.40
N PHE A 90 -0.20 -17.67 -7.26
CA PHE A 90 -0.19 -18.78 -8.22
C PHE A 90 -1.53 -18.88 -8.97
N PRO A 91 -1.54 -19.00 -10.31
CA PRO A 91 -2.75 -19.32 -11.04
C PRO A 91 -3.26 -20.73 -10.66
N PRO A 92 -4.51 -20.89 -10.18
CA PRO A 92 -5.00 -22.19 -9.70
C PRO A 92 -5.25 -23.20 -10.83
N TYR A 93 -5.36 -22.74 -12.08
CA TYR A 93 -5.71 -23.57 -13.24
C TYR A 93 -4.52 -24.30 -13.86
N LEU A 94 -3.30 -23.94 -13.49
CA LEU A 94 -2.11 -24.61 -14.00
C LEU A 94 -1.90 -25.96 -13.29
N PRO A 95 -1.64 -27.05 -14.02
CA PRO A 95 -1.43 -28.37 -13.42
C PRO A 95 -0.14 -28.44 -12.58
N HIS A 96 0.82 -27.56 -12.83
CA HIS A 96 2.08 -27.46 -12.11
C HIS A 96 2.32 -26.01 -11.66
N ALA A 97 2.79 -25.83 -10.42
CA ALA A 97 3.09 -24.53 -9.83
C ALA A 97 4.46 -23.98 -10.31
N THR A 98 4.65 -23.89 -11.63
CA THR A 98 5.89 -23.42 -12.26
C THR A 98 5.90 -21.91 -12.51
N LEU A 99 4.74 -21.26 -12.52
CA LEU A 99 4.58 -19.82 -12.69
C LEU A 99 4.05 -19.18 -11.40
N ALA A 100 4.69 -18.10 -10.96
CA ALA A 100 4.25 -17.29 -9.84
C ALA A 100 4.28 -15.81 -10.20
N ILE A 101 3.21 -15.11 -9.86
CA ILE A 101 3.15 -13.65 -9.84
C ILE A 101 3.60 -13.21 -8.44
N MET A 102 4.60 -12.34 -8.37
CA MET A 102 5.09 -11.80 -7.12
C MET A 102 4.70 -10.33 -6.99
N VAL A 103 4.51 -9.88 -5.75
CA VAL A 103 4.24 -8.49 -5.40
C VAL A 103 2.94 -7.96 -6.02
N PHE A 104 1.99 -8.85 -6.30
CA PHE A 104 0.66 -8.50 -6.81
C PHE A 104 -0.38 -8.58 -5.68
N ILE A 105 -0.13 -7.82 -4.61
CA ILE A 105 -1.01 -7.73 -3.45
C ILE A 105 -0.98 -6.32 -2.90
N LEU A 106 -2.16 -5.72 -2.72
CA LEU A 106 -2.28 -4.45 -2.00
C LEU A 106 -2.53 -4.77 -0.52
N THR A 107 -1.46 -4.96 0.25
CA THR A 107 -1.55 -5.14 1.69
C THR A 107 -1.69 -3.81 2.40
N PHE A 108 -2.47 -3.78 3.49
CA PHE A 108 -2.43 -2.66 4.43
C PHE A 108 -1.09 -2.69 5.20
N GLY A 109 -0.09 -1.95 4.71
CA GLY A 109 1.24 -1.90 5.30
C GLY A 109 2.37 -1.83 4.27
N PRO A 110 3.63 -2.02 4.70
CA PRO A 110 4.77 -1.99 3.79
C PRO A 110 4.72 -3.21 2.86
N GLU A 111 4.83 -2.95 1.56
CA GLU A 111 4.80 -4.00 0.54
C GLU A 111 6.12 -4.79 0.46
N PHE A 112 7.25 -4.18 0.81
CA PHE A 112 8.57 -4.81 0.70
C PHE A 112 8.70 -6.12 1.51
N PRO A 113 8.28 -6.20 2.79
CA PRO A 113 8.31 -7.47 3.53
C PRO A 113 7.36 -8.51 2.94
N SER A 114 6.19 -8.10 2.44
CA SER A 114 5.25 -9.01 1.78
C SER A 114 5.87 -9.62 0.52
N GLY A 115 6.54 -8.80 -0.30
CA GLY A 115 7.28 -9.26 -1.48
C GLY A 115 8.42 -10.23 -1.15
N GLU A 116 9.22 -9.94 -0.11
CA GLU A 116 10.29 -10.84 0.35
C GLU A 116 9.74 -12.21 0.76
N LEU A 117 8.66 -12.23 1.55
CA LEU A 117 8.03 -13.47 2.00
C LEU A 117 7.42 -14.25 0.83
N GLN A 118 6.82 -13.56 -0.14
CA GLN A 118 6.35 -14.19 -1.36
C GLN A 118 7.52 -14.83 -2.13
N ALA A 119 8.64 -14.11 -2.31
CA ALA A 119 9.82 -14.64 -3.01
C ALA A 119 10.41 -15.88 -2.31
N ARG A 120 10.52 -15.87 -0.97
CA ARG A 120 10.95 -17.04 -0.19
C ARG A 120 10.02 -18.23 -0.40
N ARG A 121 8.71 -17.99 -0.47
CA ARG A 121 7.72 -19.03 -0.71
C ARG A 121 7.80 -19.58 -2.14
N VAL A 122 7.92 -18.72 -3.16
CA VAL A 122 8.05 -19.15 -4.56
C VAL A 122 9.28 -20.03 -4.73
N THR A 123 10.43 -19.58 -4.24
CA THR A 123 11.71 -20.31 -4.37
C THR A 123 11.65 -21.69 -3.71
N GLN A 124 11.04 -21.80 -2.52
CA GLN A 124 10.84 -23.10 -1.85
C GLN A 124 9.93 -24.05 -2.64
N ILE A 125 8.87 -23.53 -3.25
CA ILE A 125 7.92 -24.32 -4.04
C ILE A 125 8.56 -24.83 -5.33
N LEU A 126 9.37 -23.99 -5.99
CA LEU A 126 10.10 -24.37 -7.20
C LEU A 126 11.24 -25.36 -6.90
N ALA A 127 11.83 -25.31 -5.69
CA ALA A 127 12.97 -26.14 -5.30
C ALA A 127 12.57 -27.52 -4.73
N ASP A 128 11.48 -27.64 -3.95
CA ASP A 128 11.14 -28.91 -3.26
C ASP A 128 9.62 -29.17 -3.17
N THR A 129 9.14 -30.15 -3.93
CA THR A 129 7.74 -30.59 -3.97
C THR A 129 7.22 -31.17 -2.64
N LYS A 130 8.09 -31.74 -1.79
CA LYS A 130 7.68 -32.25 -0.46
C LYS A 130 7.47 -31.11 0.54
N LEU A 131 8.25 -30.04 0.42
CA LEU A 131 8.14 -28.84 1.24
C LEU A 131 6.88 -28.02 0.89
N LEU A 132 6.50 -27.98 -0.39
CA LEU A 132 5.25 -27.37 -0.90
C LEU A 132 4.01 -27.87 -0.14
N LEU A 133 3.88 -29.19 0.06
CA LEU A 133 2.72 -29.79 0.74
C LEU A 133 2.63 -29.37 2.23
N LYS A 134 3.76 -29.27 2.93
CA LYS A 134 3.81 -28.81 4.33
C LYS A 134 3.43 -27.33 4.48
N ILE A 135 3.78 -26.50 3.50
CA ILE A 135 3.55 -25.05 3.53
C ILE A 135 2.16 -24.66 2.96
N LEU A 136 1.52 -25.53 2.18
CA LEU A 136 0.14 -25.33 1.70
C LEU A 136 -0.86 -25.37 2.87
N PHE A 137 -0.67 -26.30 3.80
CA PHE A 137 -1.57 -26.59 4.93
C PHE A 137 -1.08 -26.10 6.30
N GLY A 138 0.06 -25.39 6.38
CA GLY A 138 0.62 -24.85 7.64
C GLY A 138 0.27 -23.37 7.92
N PRO A 139 0.39 -22.91 9.18
CA PRO A 139 0.12 -21.52 9.58
C PRO A 139 1.17 -20.53 9.04
N SER A 140 0.75 -19.28 8.77
CA SER A 140 1.57 -18.22 8.15
C SER A 140 1.78 -17.05 9.13
N VAL A 141 3.03 -16.71 9.48
CA VAL A 141 3.40 -15.75 10.55
C VAL A 141 4.69 -14.96 10.22
N SER A 142 4.54 -13.68 9.87
CA SER A 142 5.51 -12.84 9.10
C SER A 142 6.79 -12.38 9.81
N TYR A 143 6.83 -12.22 11.14
CA TYR A 143 8.04 -11.74 11.85
C TYR A 143 8.87 -12.87 12.49
N GLN A 144 8.34 -14.10 12.51
CA GLN A 144 9.04 -15.28 13.03
C GLN A 144 10.05 -15.87 12.04
N TYR A 145 9.97 -15.53 10.75
CA TYR A 145 10.75 -16.17 9.66
C TYR A 145 12.25 -15.83 9.60
N ARG A 146 12.74 -14.94 10.46
CA ARG A 146 14.18 -14.71 10.66
C ARG A 146 14.67 -15.00 12.08
N LEU A 147 13.77 -15.24 13.03
CA LEU A 147 14.10 -15.66 14.39
C LEU A 147 14.43 -17.15 14.42
N GLU A 148 13.64 -17.96 13.71
CA GLU A 148 13.85 -19.41 13.58
C GLU A 148 13.50 -19.89 12.15
N GLY A 149 14.08 -21.01 11.72
CA GLY A 149 13.86 -21.61 10.40
C GLY A 149 15.02 -21.45 9.41
N PRO A 150 14.88 -21.90 8.15
CA PRO A 150 15.92 -21.80 7.13
C PRO A 150 16.27 -20.33 6.84
N HIS A 151 17.56 -19.99 6.88
CA HIS A 151 18.08 -18.63 6.70
C HIS A 151 17.64 -17.63 7.80
N SER A 152 17.70 -18.06 9.07
CA SER A 152 17.58 -17.16 10.22
C SER A 152 18.70 -16.10 10.25
N TRP A 153 18.43 -14.96 10.87
CA TRP A 153 19.40 -13.88 11.05
C TRP A 153 19.61 -13.62 12.53
N GLU A 154 20.82 -13.88 13.03
CA GLU A 154 21.18 -13.76 14.45
C GLU A 154 20.91 -12.34 15.01
N GLY A 155 21.14 -11.31 14.18
CA GLY A 155 20.86 -9.91 14.52
C GLY A 155 19.39 -9.51 14.49
N ALA A 156 18.46 -10.40 14.11
CA ALA A 156 17.04 -10.05 13.97
C ALA A 156 16.42 -9.58 15.29
N ARG A 157 16.76 -10.24 16.41
CA ARG A 157 16.27 -9.87 17.74
C ARG A 157 16.80 -8.50 18.16
N GLU A 158 18.10 -8.29 18.00
CA GLU A 158 18.75 -7.02 18.35
C GLU A 158 18.23 -5.86 17.49
N ALA A 159 18.03 -6.10 16.19
CA ALA A 159 17.42 -5.13 15.30
C ALA A 159 16.01 -4.74 15.78
N ILE A 160 15.14 -5.70 16.10
CA ILE A 160 13.78 -5.38 16.56
C ILE A 160 13.82 -4.49 17.81
N ILE A 161 14.66 -4.83 18.80
CA ILE A 161 14.78 -4.09 20.06
C ILE A 161 15.30 -2.67 19.82
N THR A 162 16.33 -2.51 18.99
CA THR A 162 16.98 -1.22 18.70
C THR A 162 16.24 -0.37 17.65
N THR A 163 15.01 -0.75 17.27
CA THR A 163 14.28 -0.05 16.20
C THR A 163 14.05 1.41 16.53
N MET A 164 13.65 1.74 17.76
CA MET A 164 13.39 3.13 18.17
C MET A 164 14.67 3.97 18.26
N ASP A 165 15.82 3.36 18.55
CA ASP A 165 17.11 4.04 18.59
C ASP A 165 17.62 4.39 17.18
N ARG A 166 17.17 3.63 16.16
CA ARG A 166 17.58 3.77 14.75
C ARG A 166 16.64 4.60 13.90
N VAL A 167 15.46 4.93 14.41
CA VAL A 167 14.61 5.97 13.83
C VAL A 167 15.08 7.27 14.46
N PRO A 168 15.96 8.06 13.80
CA PRO A 168 16.23 9.39 14.30
C PRO A 168 14.89 10.12 14.30
N LEU A 169 14.38 10.43 15.48
CA LEU A 169 13.36 11.45 15.64
C LEU A 169 14.05 12.77 15.28
N THR A 170 14.25 13.03 13.98
CA THR A 170 14.82 14.29 13.49
C THR A 170 14.01 15.49 13.98
N SER A 171 12.75 15.27 14.39
CA SER A 171 11.92 16.25 15.09
C SER A 171 12.33 16.54 16.53
N MET A 172 12.97 15.60 17.25
CA MET A 172 13.45 15.81 18.64
C MET A 172 14.86 16.38 18.73
N ALA A 173 15.64 16.35 17.64
CA ALA A 173 16.97 16.96 17.60
C ALA A 173 16.92 18.49 17.83
N HIS A 174 15.80 19.16 17.51
CA HIS A 174 15.59 20.57 17.83
C HIS A 174 15.16 20.80 19.28
N ASP A 175 14.39 19.89 19.88
CA ASP A 175 13.88 20.03 21.25
C ASP A 175 14.99 19.88 22.31
N GLU A 176 16.00 19.02 22.07
CA GLU A 176 17.12 18.88 23.00
C GLU A 176 18.02 20.13 23.05
N GLU A 177 18.20 20.84 21.93
CA GLU A 177 18.94 22.11 21.89
C GLU A 177 18.17 23.25 22.59
N GLU A 178 16.84 23.29 22.49
CA GLU A 178 16.01 24.33 23.09
C GLU A 178 15.80 24.09 24.60
N TYR A 179 15.60 22.83 25.00
CA TYR A 179 15.54 22.43 26.41
C TYR A 179 16.88 22.70 27.11
N GLY A 180 18.01 22.36 26.49
CA GLY A 180 19.35 22.65 27.01
C GLY A 180 19.65 24.14 27.22
N ARG A 181 19.12 25.01 26.34
CA ARG A 181 19.24 26.48 26.51
C ARG A 181 18.34 27.03 27.62
N SER A 182 17.12 26.50 27.76
CA SER A 182 16.20 26.94 28.81
C SER A 182 16.72 26.63 30.22
N VAL A 183 17.41 25.50 30.42
CA VAL A 183 17.93 25.09 31.73
C VAL A 183 19.17 25.92 32.13
N GLN A 184 19.99 26.37 31.16
CA GLN A 184 21.12 27.26 31.43
C GLN A 184 20.73 28.72 31.73
N GLN A 185 19.47 29.10 31.50
CA GLN A 185 18.99 30.45 31.82
C GLN A 185 18.46 30.57 33.26
N PHE A 186 18.36 29.44 33.99
CA PHE A 186 17.91 29.35 35.38
C PHE A 186 19.01 28.86 36.35
N LEU A 187 20.26 28.80 35.91
CA LEU A 187 21.47 28.59 36.73
C LEU A 187 22.43 29.77 36.58
#